data_AF-A0ABD0R983-F1
#
_entry.id   AF-A0ABD0R983-F1
#
_cell.length_a   1.000
_cell.length_b   1.000
_cell.length_c   1.000
_cell.angle_alpha   90.00
_cell.angle_beta   90.00
_cell.angle_gamma   90.00
#
_symmetry.space_group_name_H-M   'P 1'
#
loop_
_entity.id
_entity.type
_entity.pdbx_description
1 polymer ?
#
loop_
_entity_poly.entity_id
_entity_poly.type
_entity_poly.pdbx_seq_one_letter_code
_entity_poly.pdbx_strand_id
1 'polypeptide(L)'
;FADDTTVIGLIRDGDESAYRQEVEQLSLWCSHNNLELNTLKTVEMTVDFRRKPPALPPLTIMNSTVAAVDSFKFLGTNISQDLKWDIHIDSMVKKAQQRLYFLCQLKKFNLPQALMTQFYSTVIESVLKSDIRRLQRTVRTAERIIGVHLPNLQDLYSSRVKKRAGNIIKDPSHPGHNL
;
A
#
# COMPACT_ATOMS: atom_id res chain seq x y z
N PHE A 1 10.50 -7.90 -3.94
CA PHE A 1 10.42 -7.10 -5.18
C PHE A 1 11.73 -6.38 -5.31
N ALA A 2 12.51 -6.65 -6.37
CA ALA A 2 13.93 -6.28 -6.40
C ALA A 2 14.64 -6.77 -5.12
N ASP A 3 15.25 -5.87 -4.35
CA ASP A 3 15.92 -6.13 -3.08
C ASP A 3 14.96 -6.32 -1.89
N ASP A 4 13.75 -5.76 -1.95
CA ASP A 4 12.76 -5.89 -0.86
C ASP A 4 12.31 -7.35 -0.71
N THR A 5 12.71 -8.01 0.37
CA THR A 5 12.32 -9.40 0.69
C THR A 5 11.46 -9.42 1.95
N THR A 6 10.47 -10.30 2.00
CA THR A 6 9.59 -10.46 3.16
C THR A 6 9.55 -11.93 3.55
N VAL A 7 9.87 -12.21 4.81
CA VAL A 7 9.69 -13.52 5.44
C VAL A 7 8.43 -13.44 6.29
N ILE A 8 7.54 -14.41 6.13
CA ILE A 8 6.30 -14.50 6.89
C ILE A 8 6.30 -15.86 7.59
N GLY A 9 6.20 -15.84 8.91
CA GLY A 9 6.13 -17.06 9.73
C GLY A 9 4.94 -17.01 10.68
N LEU A 10 4.43 -18.19 11.03
CA LEU A 10 3.35 -18.34 11.98
C LEU A 10 3.93 -18.66 13.37
N ILE A 11 3.55 -17.89 14.38
CA ILE A 11 3.88 -18.15 15.79
C ILE A 11 2.69 -18.85 16.44
N ARG A 12 2.91 -20.03 17.04
CA ARG A 12 1.87 -20.83 17.71
C ARG A 12 2.28 -21.13 19.14
N ASP A 13 1.38 -20.90 20.09
CA ASP A 13 1.63 -21.19 21.51
C ASP A 13 2.92 -20.56 22.09
N GLY A 14 3.34 -19.43 21.50
CA GLY A 14 4.59 -18.75 21.85
C GLY A 14 5.85 -19.33 21.19
N ASP A 15 5.71 -20.40 20.40
CA ASP A 15 6.79 -20.95 19.59
C ASP A 15 6.93 -20.18 18.28
N GLU A 16 8.07 -19.51 18.15
CA GLU A 16 8.50 -18.74 16.98
C GLU A 16 9.68 -19.40 16.26
N SER A 17 10.06 -20.62 16.64
CA SER A 17 11.27 -21.30 16.16
C SER A 17 11.27 -21.47 14.65
N ALA A 18 10.13 -21.83 14.06
CA ALA A 18 10.00 -21.98 12.61
C ALA A 18 10.31 -20.66 11.87
N TYR A 19 9.74 -19.54 12.33
CA TYR A 19 10.01 -18.22 11.78
C TYR A 19 11.50 -17.83 11.92
N ARG A 20 12.08 -18.02 13.12
CA ARG A 20 13.49 -17.70 13.37
C ARG A 20 14.43 -18.54 12.51
N GLN A 21 14.12 -19.82 12.35
CA GLN A 21 14.89 -20.72 11.50
C GLN A 21 14.87 -20.24 10.05
N GLU A 22 13.72 -19.82 9.51
CA GLU A 22 13.65 -19.27 8.15
C GLU A 22 14.46 -17.97 8.01
N VAL A 23 14.45 -17.08 9.01
CA VAL A 23 15.28 -15.86 9.00
C VAL A 23 16.77 -16.21 9.01
N GLU A 24 17.17 -17.19 9.81
CA GLU A 24 18.56 -17.67 9.86
C GLU A 24 18.99 -18.30 8.53
N GLN A 25 18.16 -19.17 7.94
CA GLN A 25 18.44 -19.78 6.64
C GLN A 25 18.54 -18.72 5.53
N LEU A 26 17.66 -17.72 5.54
CA LEU A 26 17.76 -16.59 4.60
C LEU A 26 19.07 -15.82 4.78
N SER A 27 19.45 -15.52 6.03
CA SER A 27 20.71 -14.82 6.33
C SER A 27 21.94 -15.62 5.86
N LEU A 28 21.94 -16.94 6.09
CA LEU A 28 22.99 -17.82 5.60
C LEU A 28 23.02 -17.84 4.08
N TRP A 29 21.86 -17.97 3.43
CA TRP A 29 21.78 -17.97 1.97
C TRP A 29 22.30 -16.66 1.39
N CYS A 30 21.93 -15.51 1.95
CA CYS A 30 22.46 -14.20 1.52
C CYS A 30 23.98 -14.16 1.63
N SER A 31 24.55 -14.56 2.77
CA SER A 31 26.01 -14.61 2.98
C SER A 31 26.72 -15.50 1.95
N HIS A 32 26.20 -16.70 1.70
CA HIS A 32 26.76 -17.63 0.70
C HIS A 32 26.69 -17.09 -0.73
N ASN A 33 25.71 -16.24 -1.03
CA ASN A 33 25.53 -15.63 -2.35
C ASN A 33 26.15 -14.22 -2.44
N ASN A 34 27.04 -13.86 -1.50
CA ASN A 34 27.71 -12.56 -1.45
C ASN A 34 26.73 -11.37 -1.38
N LEU A 35 25.57 -11.57 -0.74
CA LEU A 35 24.58 -10.55 -0.45
C LEU A 35 24.67 -10.13 1.02
N GLU A 36 24.62 -8.83 1.26
CA GLU A 36 24.63 -8.26 2.61
C GLU A 36 23.21 -7.82 3.00
N LEU A 37 22.73 -8.33 4.15
CA LEU A 37 21.45 -7.92 4.70
C LEU A 37 21.60 -6.57 5.42
N ASN A 38 20.81 -5.58 5.00
CA ASN A 38 20.78 -4.28 5.65
C ASN A 38 19.86 -4.30 6.88
N THR A 39 20.41 -4.69 8.03
CA THR A 39 19.68 -4.83 9.30
C THR A 39 19.08 -3.52 9.81
N LEU A 40 19.59 -2.35 9.38
CA LEU A 40 19.03 -1.03 9.72
C LEU A 40 17.74 -0.72 8.96
N LYS A 41 17.55 -1.29 7.77
CA LYS A 41 16.33 -1.13 6.95
C LYS A 41 15.34 -2.28 7.17
N THR A 42 15.82 -3.43 7.61
CA THR A 42 14.96 -4.56 8.00
C THR A 42 14.21 -4.22 9.27
N VAL A 43 12.92 -4.54 9.29
CA VAL A 43 12.05 -4.37 10.46
C VAL A 43 11.26 -5.64 10.70
N GLU A 44 10.89 -5.87 11.95
CA GLU A 44 9.98 -6.94 12.35
C GLU A 44 8.62 -6.33 12.70
N MET A 45 7.54 -6.95 12.24
CA MET A 45 6.18 -6.55 12.61
C MET A 45 5.40 -7.81 12.96
N THR A 46 4.90 -7.87 14.19
CA THR A 46 4.07 -8.98 14.67
C THR A 46 2.61 -8.59 14.61
N VAL A 47 1.77 -9.45 14.03
CA VAL A 47 0.32 -9.29 13.98
C VAL A 47 -0.31 -10.23 15.00
N ASP A 48 -0.81 -9.69 16.11
CA ASP A 48 -1.46 -10.47 17.17
C ASP A 48 -2.70 -9.75 17.72
N PHE A 49 -3.85 -10.41 17.64
CA PHE A 49 -5.14 -9.86 18.08
C PHE A 49 -5.54 -10.28 19.50
N ARG A 50 -4.68 -11.03 20.21
CA ARG A 50 -4.92 -11.39 21.61
C ARG A 50 -4.92 -10.13 22.47
N ARG A 51 -5.79 -10.08 23.50
CA ARG A 51 -5.87 -8.93 24.44
C ARG A 51 -4.59 -8.71 25.25
N LYS A 52 -3.86 -9.79 25.49
CA LYS A 52 -2.58 -9.81 26.21
C LYS A 52 -1.62 -10.69 25.41
N PRO A 53 -1.00 -10.14 24.34
CA PRO A 53 -0.02 -10.89 23.58
C PRO A 53 1.18 -11.23 24.49
N PRO A 54 1.77 -12.42 24.35
CA PRO A 54 3.01 -12.74 25.03
C PRO A 54 4.11 -11.80 24.53
N ALA A 55 5.03 -11.43 25.42
CA ALA A 55 6.23 -10.71 25.01
C ALA A 55 7.13 -11.66 24.19
N LEU A 56 7.45 -11.27 22.96
CA LEU A 56 8.39 -12.00 22.12
C LEU A 56 9.80 -11.43 22.34
N PRO A 57 10.84 -12.28 22.35
CA PRO A 57 12.21 -11.81 22.47
C PRO A 57 12.62 -11.08 21.17
N PRO A 58 13.54 -10.09 21.23
CA PRO A 58 13.96 -9.35 20.05
C PRO A 58 14.52 -10.27 18.95
N LEU A 59 14.18 -9.99 17.68
CA LEU A 59 14.83 -10.63 16.55
C LEU A 59 16.25 -10.09 16.37
N THR A 60 17.20 -11.00 16.19
CA THR A 60 18.59 -10.65 15.85
C THR A 60 18.98 -11.30 14.53
N ILE A 61 19.62 -10.53 13.66
CA ILE A 61 20.18 -10.99 12.38
C ILE A 61 21.66 -10.60 12.39
N MET A 62 22.56 -11.57 12.19
CA MET A 62 24.02 -11.33 12.21
C MET A 62 24.49 -10.52 13.45
N ASN A 63 24.01 -10.89 14.64
CA ASN A 63 24.26 -10.21 15.92
C ASN A 63 23.74 -8.75 16.01
N SER A 64 22.94 -8.29 15.05
CA SER A 64 22.27 -6.98 15.08
C SER A 64 20.80 -7.16 15.41
N THR A 65 20.30 -6.43 16.42
CA THR A 65 18.87 -6.43 16.75
C THR A 65 18.07 -5.68 15.69
N VAL A 66 17.02 -6.34 15.18
CA VAL A 66 16.08 -5.76 14.22
C VAL A 66 15.02 -4.96 14.96
N ALA A 67 14.64 -3.81 14.42
CA ALA A 67 13.63 -2.96 15.03
C ALA A 67 12.22 -3.58 14.88
N ALA A 68 11.53 -3.78 15.99
CA ALA A 68 10.10 -4.09 16.00
C ALA A 68 9.28 -2.82 15.72
N VAL A 69 8.29 -2.90 14.83
CA VAL A 69 7.47 -1.76 14.41
C VAL A 69 5.97 -2.08 14.40
N ASP A 70 5.16 -1.09 14.72
CA ASP A 70 3.69 -1.19 14.70
C ASP A 70 3.11 -0.98 13.30
N SER A 71 3.86 -0.32 12.42
CA SER A 71 3.47 -0.12 11.03
C SER A 71 4.70 0.10 10.16
N PHE A 72 4.60 -0.32 8.90
CA PHE A 72 5.67 -0.19 7.93
C PHE A 72 5.12 0.08 6.54
N LYS A 73 5.90 0.79 5.71
CA LYS A 73 5.54 1.10 4.33
C LYS A 73 6.16 0.08 3.38
N PHE A 74 5.37 -0.91 2.99
CA PHE A 74 5.78 -1.94 2.03
C PHE A 74 5.28 -1.62 0.62
N LEU A 75 6.19 -1.46 -0.34
CA LEU A 75 5.89 -1.20 -1.77
C LEU A 75 4.89 -0.06 -2.02
N GLY A 76 4.93 0.98 -1.19
CA GLY A 76 4.04 2.13 -1.29
C GLY A 76 2.73 2.04 -0.49
N THR A 77 2.48 0.90 0.16
CA THR A 77 1.32 0.64 1.02
C THR A 77 1.75 0.64 2.47
N ASN A 78 1.03 1.35 3.35
CA ASN A 78 1.30 1.26 4.78
C ASN A 78 0.51 0.08 5.34
N ILE A 79 1.21 -0.85 5.98
CA ILE A 79 0.64 -2.00 6.66
C ILE A 79 0.85 -1.75 8.16
N SER A 80 -0.20 -1.92 8.95
CA SER A 80 -0.14 -1.84 10.42
C SER A 80 -0.34 -3.20 11.04
N GLN A 81 0.20 -3.40 12.25
CA GLN A 81 0.06 -4.64 13.01
C GLN A 81 -1.39 -4.98 13.34
N ASP A 82 -2.27 -3.98 13.47
CA ASP A 82 -3.70 -4.17 13.72
C ASP A 82 -4.50 -4.39 12.44
N LEU A 83 -3.83 -4.47 11.29
CA LEU A 83 -4.38 -4.61 9.93
C LEU A 83 -5.43 -3.55 9.58
N LYS A 84 -5.45 -2.43 10.28
CA LYS A 84 -6.29 -1.29 9.91
C LYS A 84 -5.64 -0.48 8.81
N TRP A 85 -6.47 0.09 7.96
CA TRP A 85 -6.00 0.86 6.81
C TRP A 85 -5.81 2.34 7.11
N ASP A 86 -6.03 2.80 8.33
CA ASP A 86 -6.09 4.23 8.67
C ASP A 86 -4.82 5.00 8.29
N ILE A 87 -3.63 4.48 8.65
CA ILE A 87 -2.34 5.09 8.31
C ILE A 87 -2.16 5.17 6.78
N HIS A 88 -2.56 4.12 6.07
CA HIS A 88 -2.50 4.10 4.61
C HIS A 88 -3.45 5.11 4.00
N ILE A 89 -4.71 5.10 4.42
CA ILE A 89 -5.76 6.00 3.92
C ILE A 89 -5.38 7.45 4.20
N ASP A 90 -4.86 7.78 5.39
CA ASP A 90 -4.40 9.12 5.72
C ASP A 90 -3.27 9.59 4.80
N SER A 91 -2.31 8.69 4.52
CA SER A 91 -1.25 8.99 3.56
C SER A 91 -1.80 9.27 2.15
N MET A 92 -2.87 8.57 1.74
CA MET A 92 -3.50 8.76 0.44
C MET A 92 -4.34 10.03 0.39
N VAL A 93 -5.08 10.34 1.45
CA VAL A 93 -5.82 11.60 1.59
C VAL A 93 -4.84 12.77 1.47
N LYS A 94 -3.70 12.73 2.18
CA LYS A 94 -2.67 13.78 2.08
C LYS A 94 -2.13 13.93 0.65
N LYS A 95 -1.79 12.82 -0.02
CA LYS A 95 -1.36 12.85 -1.44
C LYS A 95 -2.45 13.42 -2.36
N ALA A 96 -3.70 13.06 -2.15
CA ALA A 96 -4.82 13.55 -2.94
C ALA A 96 -5.05 15.06 -2.71
N GLN A 97 -4.93 15.54 -1.47
CA GLN A 97 -5.00 16.96 -1.13
C GLN A 97 -3.88 17.77 -1.78
N GLN A 98 -2.65 17.26 -1.78
CA GLN A 98 -1.53 17.89 -2.49
C GLN A 98 -1.83 18.03 -4.00
N ARG A 99 -2.46 17.02 -4.62
CA ARG A 99 -2.85 17.07 -6.03
C ARG A 99 -4.04 18.01 -6.29
N LEU A 100 -4.99 18.08 -5.35
CA LEU A 100 -6.07 19.06 -5.39
C LEU A 100 -5.55 20.49 -5.35
N TYR A 101 -4.49 20.77 -4.59
CA TYR A 101 -3.89 22.09 -4.58
C TYR A 101 -3.48 22.54 -5.99
N PHE A 102 -2.85 21.66 -6.78
CA PHE A 102 -2.51 21.97 -8.17
C PHE A 102 -3.76 22.21 -9.01
N LEU A 103 -4.81 21.40 -8.85
CA LEU A 103 -6.09 21.64 -9.54
C LEU A 103 -6.68 23.03 -9.19
N CYS A 104 -6.59 23.46 -7.93
CA CYS A 104 -6.97 24.82 -7.53
C CYS A 104 -6.14 25.89 -8.24
N GLN A 105 -4.84 25.66 -8.42
CA GLN A 105 -3.98 26.59 -9.17
C GLN A 105 -4.38 26.65 -10.64
N LEU A 106 -4.67 25.52 -11.27
CA LEU A 106 -5.13 25.50 -12.67
C LEU A 106 -6.42 26.33 -12.85
N LYS A 107 -7.35 26.23 -11.90
CA LYS A 107 -8.55 27.08 -11.90
C LYS A 107 -8.20 28.56 -11.78
N LYS A 108 -7.26 28.94 -10.90
CA LYS A 108 -6.84 30.35 -10.73
C LYS A 108 -6.24 30.94 -12.01
N PHE A 109 -5.56 30.11 -12.81
CA PHE A 109 -5.04 30.51 -14.12
C PHE A 109 -6.08 30.45 -15.25
N ASN A 110 -7.37 30.26 -14.92
CA ASN A 110 -8.49 30.21 -15.86
C ASN A 110 -8.31 29.15 -16.97
N LEU A 111 -7.72 27.99 -16.64
CA LEU A 111 -7.61 26.91 -17.62
C LEU A 111 -9.00 26.40 -18.04
N PRO A 112 -9.16 25.94 -19.29
CA PRO A 112 -10.38 25.29 -19.75
C PRO A 112 -10.79 24.10 -18.88
N GLN A 113 -12.10 23.96 -18.67
CA GLN A 113 -12.70 22.87 -17.91
C GLN A 113 -12.27 21.49 -18.40
N ALA A 114 -12.13 21.32 -19.72
CA ALA A 114 -11.68 20.07 -20.33
C ALA A 114 -10.27 19.65 -19.85
N LEU A 115 -9.33 20.61 -19.79
CA LEU A 115 -7.97 20.34 -19.31
C LEU A 115 -7.94 20.04 -17.82
N MET A 116 -8.74 20.75 -17.01
CA MET A 116 -8.85 20.48 -15.58
C MET A 116 -9.46 19.10 -15.30
N THR A 117 -10.44 18.68 -16.11
CA THR A 117 -11.04 17.33 -16.03
C THR A 117 -10.02 16.26 -16.40
N GLN A 118 -9.25 16.47 -17.48
CA GLN A 118 -8.17 15.57 -17.88
C GLN A 118 -7.08 15.48 -16.80
N PHE A 119 -6.72 16.60 -16.18
CA PHE A 119 -5.79 16.62 -15.05
C PHE A 119 -6.33 15.81 -13.87
N TYR A 120 -7.61 15.98 -13.52
CA TYR A 120 -8.24 15.20 -12.46
C TYR A 120 -8.17 13.69 -12.75
N SER A 121 -8.55 13.25 -13.95
CA SER A 121 -8.57 11.82 -14.28
C SER A 121 -7.19 11.18 -14.38
N THR A 122 -6.16 11.93 -14.78
CA THR A 122 -4.79 11.40 -14.91
C THR A 122 -4.03 11.48 -13.58
N VAL A 123 -4.15 12.60 -12.86
CA VAL A 123 -3.33 12.90 -11.69
C VAL A 123 -4.09 12.61 -10.41
N ILE A 124 -5.33 13.02 -10.22
CA ILE A 124 -6.00 12.83 -8.91
C ILE A 124 -6.58 11.42 -8.81
N GLU A 125 -7.37 11.00 -9.79
CA GLU A 125 -8.01 9.68 -9.80
C GLU A 125 -6.99 8.52 -9.68
N SER A 126 -5.78 8.68 -10.19
CA SER A 126 -4.73 7.64 -10.14
C SER A 126 -4.26 7.32 -8.72
N VAL A 127 -4.45 8.23 -7.76
CA VAL A 127 -4.20 7.98 -6.32
C VAL A 127 -5.46 7.62 -5.54
N LEU A 128 -6.64 7.78 -6.12
CA LEU A 128 -7.90 7.32 -5.52
C LEU A 128 -8.08 5.81 -5.78
N LYS A 129 -7.27 4.99 -5.10
CA LYS A 129 -7.24 3.53 -5.31
C LYS A 129 -7.79 2.71 -4.14
N SER A 130 -8.07 3.30 -2.98
CA SER A 130 -8.61 2.58 -1.81
C SER A 130 -9.43 3.48 -0.87
N ASP A 131 -10.32 2.86 -0.10
CA ASP A 131 -11.35 3.46 0.78
C ASP A 131 -12.24 4.54 0.14
N ILE A 132 -13.37 4.06 -0.39
CA ILE A 132 -14.41 4.80 -1.09
C ILE A 132 -14.96 5.97 -0.24
N ARG A 133 -15.06 5.82 1.09
CA ARG A 133 -15.79 6.78 1.93
C ARG A 133 -14.96 8.02 2.26
N ARG A 134 -13.72 7.83 2.72
CA ARG A 134 -12.87 8.94 3.17
C ARG A 134 -12.38 9.79 1.99
N LEU A 135 -12.12 9.16 0.84
CA LEU A 135 -11.64 9.83 -0.36
C LEU A 135 -12.75 10.48 -1.21
N GLN A 136 -14.03 10.16 -1.00
CA GLN A 136 -15.14 10.82 -1.71
C GLN A 136 -15.17 12.33 -1.50
N ARG A 137 -14.68 12.83 -0.35
CA ARG A 137 -14.57 14.28 -0.10
C ARG A 137 -13.62 14.95 -1.10
N THR A 138 -12.54 14.28 -1.49
CA THR A 138 -11.60 14.78 -2.50
C THR A 138 -12.30 14.93 -3.85
N VAL A 139 -13.10 13.94 -4.25
CA VAL A 139 -13.90 13.97 -5.48
C VAL A 139 -14.84 15.17 -5.47
N ARG A 140 -15.64 15.32 -4.41
CA ARG A 140 -16.59 16.44 -4.27
C ARG A 140 -15.92 17.81 -4.31
N THR A 141 -14.73 17.94 -3.73
CA THR A 141 -13.95 19.18 -3.82
C THR A 141 -13.48 19.45 -5.24
N ALA A 142 -12.99 18.43 -5.96
CA ALA A 142 -12.63 18.56 -7.37
C ALA A 142 -13.83 18.96 -8.24
N GLU A 143 -15.00 18.34 -8.04
CA GLU A 143 -16.25 18.68 -8.74
C GLU A 143 -16.58 20.18 -8.59
N ARG A 144 -16.52 20.72 -7.37
CA ARG A 144 -16.77 22.15 -7.12
C ARG A 144 -15.73 23.07 -7.75
N ILE A 145 -14.46 22.64 -7.79
CA ILE A 145 -13.39 23.42 -8.43
C ILE A 145 -13.64 23.48 -9.93
N ILE A 146 -13.84 22.33 -10.56
CA ILE A 146 -13.95 22.22 -12.03
C ILE A 146 -15.31 22.75 -12.53
N GLY A 147 -16.37 22.60 -11.74
CA GLY A 147 -17.74 22.94 -12.16
C GLY A 147 -18.41 21.85 -12.99
N VAL A 148 -17.93 20.60 -12.91
CA VAL A 148 -18.48 19.44 -13.61
C VAL A 148 -18.79 18.32 -12.64
N HIS A 149 -19.80 17.51 -12.97
CA HIS A 149 -20.03 16.27 -12.26
C HIS A 149 -18.89 15.28 -12.57
N LEU A 150 -18.31 14.70 -11.52
CA LEU A 150 -17.30 13.66 -11.61
C LEU A 150 -17.90 12.36 -11.10
N PRO A 151 -17.54 11.21 -11.70
CA PRO A 151 -18.00 9.91 -11.23
C PRO A 151 -17.61 9.72 -9.76
N ASN A 152 -18.53 9.17 -8.96
CA ASN A 152 -18.22 8.86 -7.58
C ASN A 152 -17.19 7.71 -7.50
N LEU A 153 -16.60 7.53 -6.33
CA LEU A 153 -15.50 6.58 -6.17
C LEU A 153 -15.96 5.11 -6.29
N GLN A 154 -17.24 4.82 -6.04
CA GLN A 154 -17.82 3.48 -6.25
C GLN A 154 -17.95 3.15 -7.74
N ASP A 155 -18.37 4.12 -8.55
CA ASP A 155 -18.50 3.96 -9.99
C ASP A 155 -17.11 3.82 -10.63
N LEU A 156 -16.15 4.64 -10.19
CA LEU A 156 -14.75 4.53 -10.61
C LEU A 156 -14.17 3.15 -10.26
N TYR A 157 -14.39 2.67 -9.04
CA TYR A 157 -13.95 1.34 -8.61
C TYR A 157 -14.57 0.25 -9.49
N SER A 158 -15.89 0.26 -9.64
CA SER A 158 -16.63 -0.74 -10.42
C SER A 158 -16.20 -0.76 -11.89
N SER A 159 -16.03 0.41 -12.49
CA SER A 159 -15.53 0.57 -13.86
C SER A 159 -14.12 -0.02 -14.02
N ARG A 160 -13.21 0.27 -13.08
CA ARG A 160 -11.84 -0.26 -13.10
C ARG A 160 -11.79 -1.76 -12.93
N VAL A 161 -12.57 -2.33 -12.01
CA VAL A 161 -12.64 -3.78 -11.81
C VAL A 161 -13.14 -4.47 -13.07
N LYS A 162 -14.23 -3.97 -13.68
CA LYS A 162 -14.75 -4.50 -14.95
C LYS A 162 -13.71 -4.41 -16.08
N LYS A 163 -13.01 -3.28 -16.21
CA LYS A 163 -11.95 -3.11 -17.21
C LYS A 163 -10.79 -4.08 -16.98
N ARG A 164 -10.37 -4.27 -15.73
CA ARG A 164 -9.31 -5.23 -15.37
C ARG A 164 -9.74 -6.67 -15.67
N ALA A 165 -10.95 -7.06 -15.30
CA ALA A 165 -11.50 -8.38 -15.60
C ALA A 165 -11.57 -8.62 -17.11
N GLY A 166 -12.06 -7.64 -17.89
CA GLY A 166 -12.09 -7.72 -19.35
C GLY A 166 -10.69 -7.84 -19.97
N ASN A 167 -9.67 -7.19 -19.40
CA ASN A 167 -8.29 -7.35 -19.86
C ASN A 167 -7.72 -8.74 -19.54
N ILE A 168 -8.06 -9.31 -18.38
CA ILE A 168 -7.66 -10.67 -17.99
C ILE A 168 -8.27 -11.71 -18.93
N ILE A 169 -9.56 -11.60 -19.21
CA ILE A 169 -10.26 -12.50 -20.15
C ILE A 169 -9.68 -12.40 -21.56
N LYS A 170 -9.13 -11.25 -21.96
CA LYS A 170 -8.50 -11.07 -23.28
C LYS A 170 -7.06 -11.54 -23.36
N ASP A 171 -6.43 -11.88 -22.24
CA ASP A 171 -5.03 -12.27 -22.16
C ASP A 171 -4.91 -13.78 -21.89
N PRO A 172 -4.63 -14.62 -22.90
CA PRO A 172 -4.52 -16.07 -22.73
C PRO A 172 -3.36 -16.50 -21.82
N SER A 173 -2.37 -15.62 -21.60
CA SER A 173 -1.23 -15.90 -20.72
C SER A 173 -1.52 -15.61 -19.25
N HIS A 174 -2.61 -14.90 -18.96
CA HIS A 174 -2.95 -14.53 -17.59
C HIS A 174 -3.51 -15.75 -16.82
N PRO A 175 -3.04 -16.05 -15.60
CA PRO A 175 -3.49 -17.23 -14.82
C PRO A 175 -5.01 -17.30 -14.59
N GLY A 176 -5.67 -16.14 -14.61
CA GLY A 176 -7.13 -16.01 -14.48
C GLY A 176 -7.93 -15.93 -15.79
N HIS A 177 -7.33 -16.25 -16.95
CA HIS A 177 -8.01 -16.18 -18.26
C HIS A 177 -9.26 -17.06 -18.35
N ASN A 178 -9.22 -18.24 -17.73
CA ASN A 178 -10.27 -19.27 -17.81
C ASN A 178 -11.24 -19.25 -16.61
N LEU A 179 -11.18 -18.23 -15.75
CA LEU A 179 -12.06 -18.08 -14.59
C LEU A 179 -13.41 -17.46 -14.97
#